data_AF-A0A3M6EY23-F1
#
_entry.id   AF-A0A3M6EY23-F1
#
_cell.length_a   1.000
_cell.length_b   1.000
_cell.length_c   1.000
_cell.angle_alpha   90.00
_cell.angle_beta   90.00
_cell.angle_gamma   90.00
#
_symmetry.space_group_name_H-M   'P 1'
#
loop_
_entity.id
_entity.type
_entity.pdbx_description
1 polymer ?
#
loop_
_entity_poly.entity_id
_entity_poly.type
_entity_poly.pdbx_seq_one_letter_code
_entity_poly.pdbx_strand_id
1 'polypeptide(L)'
;MVYDFSPSRAGEHARNFLQDWKGKLVCDDFGGYKASFELSVTEIGCMAHARRKFFELHATNKSTLAEQALRYIQLLYEIEREVRDLEPDLRRRIRQEKAVPVMNMLHAWMIAQRDLVPEGSAIRSTRLQPETLGSAVALPR
;
A
#
# COMPACT_ATOMS: atom_id res chain seq x y z
N MET A 1 -13.98 -16.17 -4.93
CA MET A 1 -12.56 -16.28 -4.52
C MET A 1 -11.91 -17.27 -5.47
N VAL A 2 -10.87 -16.87 -6.19
CA VAL A 2 -10.09 -17.75 -7.07
C VAL A 2 -8.76 -18.03 -6.39
N TYR A 3 -8.30 -19.28 -6.42
CA TYR A 3 -7.02 -19.70 -5.88
C TYR A 3 -6.27 -20.48 -6.95
N ASP A 4 -5.03 -20.07 -7.22
CA ASP A 4 -4.13 -20.76 -8.14
C ASP A 4 -2.84 -21.12 -7.39
N PHE A 5 -2.46 -22.40 -7.44
CA PHE A 5 -1.31 -22.93 -6.73
C PHE A 5 -0.17 -23.16 -7.70
N SER A 6 1.03 -22.73 -7.32
CA SER A 6 2.25 -23.00 -8.09
C SER A 6 3.33 -23.61 -7.20
N PRO A 7 4.13 -24.55 -7.73
CA PRO A 7 5.18 -25.24 -6.95
C PRO A 7 6.37 -24.35 -6.60
N SER A 8 6.43 -23.13 -7.13
CA SER A 8 7.48 -22.16 -6.84
C SER A 8 6.93 -20.74 -6.78
N ARG A 9 7.76 -19.82 -6.28
CA ARG A 9 7.46 -18.38 -6.25
C ARG A 9 8.05 -17.65 -7.47
N ALA A 10 8.18 -18.31 -8.62
CA ALA A 10 8.67 -17.63 -9.81
C ALA A 10 7.64 -16.59 -10.29
N GLY A 11 8.11 -15.42 -10.71
CA GLY A 11 7.22 -14.37 -11.26
C GLY A 11 6.50 -14.79 -12.54
N GLU A 12 6.96 -15.85 -13.21
CA GLU A 12 6.27 -16.44 -14.36
C GLU A 12 4.84 -16.88 -14.02
N HIS A 13 4.61 -17.48 -12.85
CA HIS A 13 3.28 -17.93 -12.44
C HIS A 13 2.30 -16.76 -12.31
N ALA A 14 2.76 -15.66 -11.73
CA ALA A 14 1.96 -14.43 -11.65
C ALA A 14 1.62 -13.87 -13.03
N ARG A 15 2.54 -13.94 -13.99
CA ARG A 15 2.28 -13.50 -15.38
C ARG A 15 1.35 -14.45 -16.12
N ASN A 16 1.51 -15.76 -15.96
CA ASN A 16 0.66 -16.77 -16.59
C ASN A 16 -0.78 -16.69 -16.06
N PHE A 17 -0.94 -16.37 -14.78
CA PHE A 17 -2.26 -16.16 -14.17
C PHE A 17 -2.92 -14.85 -14.64
N LEU A 18 -2.17 -13.74 -14.65
CA LEU A 18 -2.71 -12.43 -15.04
C LEU A 18 -2.86 -12.27 -16.57
N GLN A 19 -2.09 -13.02 -17.36
CA GLN A 19 -2.08 -12.97 -18.82
C GLN A 19 -1.97 -11.52 -19.34
N ASP A 20 -2.92 -11.10 -20.17
CA ASP A 20 -3.03 -9.76 -20.76
C ASP A 20 -3.89 -8.81 -19.92
N TRP A 21 -4.29 -9.20 -18.70
CA TRP A 21 -5.10 -8.37 -17.82
C TRP A 21 -4.43 -7.04 -17.51
N LYS A 22 -5.23 -5.97 -17.59
CA LYS A 22 -4.81 -4.60 -17.32
C LYS A 22 -5.67 -4.01 -16.23
N GLY A 23 -5.03 -3.48 -15.20
CA GLY A 23 -5.75 -2.88 -14.09
C GLY A 23 -4.85 -2.58 -12.90
N LYS A 24 -5.47 -2.40 -11.73
CA LYS A 24 -4.80 -2.04 -10.49
C LYS A 24 -4.65 -3.28 -9.60
N LEU A 25 -3.42 -3.71 -9.35
CA LEU A 25 -3.13 -4.88 -8.53
C LEU A 25 -2.67 -4.45 -7.14
N VAL A 26 -3.45 -4.80 -6.10
CA VAL A 26 -3.01 -4.61 -4.72
C VAL A 26 -2.06 -5.75 -4.33
N CYS A 27 -0.78 -5.44 -4.10
CA CYS A 27 0.24 -6.43 -3.78
C CYS A 27 1.06 -6.04 -2.54
N ASP A 28 1.72 -7.03 -1.96
CA ASP A 28 2.59 -6.93 -0.77
C ASP A 28 4.03 -6.53 -1.08
N ASP A 29 4.30 -6.02 -2.29
CA ASP A 29 5.63 -5.74 -2.86
C ASP A 29 6.45 -7.01 -3.18
N PHE A 30 5.79 -8.17 -3.32
CA PHE A 30 6.46 -9.38 -3.78
C PHE A 30 7.08 -9.20 -5.18
N GLY A 31 8.38 -9.49 -5.28
CA GLY A 31 9.18 -9.30 -6.49
C GLY A 31 8.66 -10.03 -7.74
N GLY A 32 7.90 -11.11 -7.57
CA GLY A 32 7.32 -11.87 -8.70
C GLY A 32 6.36 -11.05 -9.57
N TYR A 33 5.78 -9.98 -9.04
CA TYR A 33 4.87 -9.10 -9.80
C TYR A 33 5.57 -8.00 -10.60
N LYS A 34 6.87 -7.73 -10.34
CA LYS A 34 7.56 -6.55 -10.90
C LYS A 34 7.53 -6.53 -12.43
N ALA A 35 7.73 -7.68 -13.07
CA ALA A 35 7.65 -7.80 -14.53
C ALA A 35 6.25 -7.50 -15.09
N SER A 36 5.17 -7.77 -14.33
CA SER A 36 3.80 -7.45 -14.76
C SER A 36 3.54 -5.93 -14.75
N PHE A 37 4.23 -5.18 -13.90
CA PHE A 37 4.09 -3.73 -13.81
C PHE A 37 4.73 -3.00 -14.99
N GLU A 38 5.77 -3.58 -15.59
CA GLU A 38 6.41 -3.04 -16.80
C GLU A 38 5.54 -3.23 -18.06
N LEU A 39 4.57 -4.15 -18.02
CA LEU A 39 3.72 -4.47 -19.16
C LEU A 39 2.45 -3.61 -19.19
N SER A 40 1.61 -3.70 -18.16
CA SER A 40 0.32 -2.98 -18.15
C SER A 40 -0.40 -2.94 -16.80
N VAL A 41 0.14 -3.59 -15.76
CA VAL A 41 -0.47 -3.60 -14.43
C VAL A 41 -0.01 -2.40 -13.63
N THR A 42 -0.95 -1.65 -13.06
CA THR A 42 -0.65 -0.58 -12.11
C THR A 42 -0.47 -1.17 -10.72
N GLU A 43 0.72 -1.00 -10.14
CA GLU A 43 1.06 -1.45 -8.79
C GLU A 43 0.30 -0.65 -7.73
N ILE A 44 -0.41 -1.35 -6.84
CA ILE A 44 -0.99 -0.78 -5.63
C ILE A 44 -0.39 -1.42 -4.37
N GLY A 45 0.29 -0.63 -3.54
CA GLY A 45 0.89 -1.12 -2.30
C GLY A 45 -0.17 -1.53 -1.26
N CYS A 46 -0.04 -2.74 -0.70
CA CYS A 46 -0.94 -3.22 0.34
C CYS A 46 -0.65 -2.56 1.70
N MET A 47 -1.59 -1.75 2.20
CA MET A 47 -1.43 -1.01 3.45
C MET A 47 -1.28 -1.92 4.68
N ALA A 48 -1.89 -3.11 4.68
CA ALA A 48 -1.73 -4.08 5.76
C ALA A 48 -0.28 -4.59 5.86
N HIS A 49 0.36 -4.85 4.71
CA HIS A 49 1.76 -5.27 4.67
C HIS A 49 2.72 -4.13 5.02
N ALA A 50 2.46 -2.91 4.54
CA ALA A 50 3.23 -1.73 4.94
C ALA A 50 3.18 -1.51 6.46
N ARG A 51 1.97 -1.56 7.05
CA ARG A 51 1.78 -1.45 8.50
C ARG A 51 2.57 -2.51 9.28
N ARG A 52 2.55 -3.77 8.81
CA ARG A 52 3.28 -4.88 9.46
C ARG A 52 4.78 -4.59 9.54
N LYS A 53 5.40 -4.12 8.45
CA LYS A 53 6.83 -3.74 8.44
C LYS A 53 7.15 -2.65 9.47
N PHE A 54 6.35 -1.59 9.54
CA PHE A 54 6.54 -0.54 10.55
C PHE A 54 6.30 -1.04 11.98
N PHE A 55 5.28 -1.88 12.18
CA PHE A 55 5.00 -2.48 13.48
C PHE A 55 6.17 -3.33 13.97
N GLU A 56 6.73 -4.20 13.12
CA GLU A 56 7.87 -5.04 13.47
C GLU A 56 9.10 -4.21 13.87
N LEU A 57 9.39 -3.14 13.11
CA LEU A 57 10.47 -2.21 13.45
C LEU A 57 10.24 -1.50 14.80
N HIS A 58 9.02 -1.06 15.07
CA HIS A 58 8.70 -0.40 16.34
C HIS A 58 8.75 -1.39 17.51
N ALA A 59 8.19 -2.59 17.34
CA ALA A 59 8.18 -3.63 18.36
C ALA A 59 9.60 -4.08 18.73
N THR A 60 10.49 -4.22 17.74
CA THR A 60 11.86 -4.70 17.92
C THR A 60 12.78 -3.60 18.46
N ASN A 61 12.74 -2.41 17.87
CA ASN A 61 13.76 -1.37 18.09
C ASN A 61 13.21 -0.10 18.78
N LYS A 62 11.95 -0.09 19.20
CA LYS A 62 11.26 1.11 19.74
C LYS A 62 11.43 2.34 18.85
N SER A 63 11.46 2.12 17.54
CA SER A 63 11.69 3.18 16.57
C SER A 63 10.56 4.20 16.61
N THR A 64 10.89 5.45 16.94
CA THR A 64 9.96 6.59 16.95
C THR A 64 9.50 6.97 15.54
N LEU A 65 10.34 6.75 14.53
CA LEU A 65 9.98 6.89 13.12
C LEU A 65 8.90 5.90 12.72
N ALA A 66 9.07 4.63 13.09
CA ALA A 66 8.07 3.61 12.81
C ALA A 66 6.75 3.89 13.56
N GLU A 67 6.83 4.41 14.78
CA GLU A 67 5.65 4.87 15.53
C GLU A 67 4.89 5.98 14.81
N GLN A 68 5.61 6.97 14.27
CA GLN A 68 5.00 8.04 13.47
C GLN A 68 4.30 7.51 12.21
N ALA A 69 4.92 6.55 11.50
CA ALA A 69 4.28 5.90 10.36
C ALA A 69 2.99 5.17 10.76
N LEU A 70 3.01 4.46 11.90
CA LEU A 70 1.84 3.77 12.44
C LEU A 70 0.71 4.73 12.80
N ARG A 71 1.01 5.94 13.30
CA ARG A 71 -0.01 6.98 13.55
C ARG A 71 -0.73 7.41 12.28
N TYR A 72 -0.01 7.65 11.18
CA TYR A 72 -0.65 7.97 9.90
C TYR A 72 -1.56 6.84 9.41
N ILE A 73 -1.10 5.59 9.52
CA ILE A 73 -1.89 4.41 9.11
C ILE A 73 -3.12 4.25 10.00
N GLN A 74 -3.00 4.52 11.30
CA GLN A 74 -4.11 4.47 12.24
C GLN A 74 -5.21 5.48 11.87
N LEU A 75 -4.84 6.71 11.50
CA LEU A 75 -5.80 7.73 11.02
C LEU A 75 -6.58 7.24 9.80
N LEU A 76 -5.91 6.57 8.85
CA LEU A 76 -6.58 5.98 7.69
C LEU A 76 -7.57 4.89 8.09
N TYR A 77 -7.22 4.04 9.07
CA TYR A 77 -8.11 3.00 9.57
C TYR A 77 -9.30 3.58 10.35
N GLU A 78 -9.14 4.73 10.99
CA GLU A 78 -10.24 5.46 11.63
C GLU A 78 -11.23 5.95 10.58
N ILE A 79 -10.75 6.58 9.51
CA ILE A 79 -11.59 7.02 8.39
C ILE A 79 -12.32 5.81 7.78
N GLU A 80 -11.64 4.69 7.54
CA GLU A 80 -12.27 3.47 7.01
C GLU A 80 -13.31 2.85 7.97
N ARG A 81 -13.18 3.05 9.28
CA ARG A 81 -14.21 2.65 10.25
C ARG A 81 -15.43 3.56 10.18
N GLU A 82 -15.24 4.87 10.05
CA GLU A 82 -16.34 5.84 9.92
C GLU A 82 -17.20 5.59 8.69
N VAL A 83 -16.59 5.22 7.57
CA VAL A 83 -17.28 5.10 6.27
C VAL A 83 -17.78 3.68 5.95
N ARG A 84 -17.60 2.73 6.87
CA ARG A 84 -17.85 1.30 6.64
C ARG A 84 -19.27 1.04 6.16
N ASP A 85 -20.25 1.57 6.86
CA ASP A 85 -21.67 1.28 6.64
C ASP A 85 -22.38 2.37 5.82
N LEU A 86 -21.62 3.27 5.19
CA LEU A 86 -22.14 4.31 4.32
C LEU A 86 -22.27 3.85 2.87
N GLU A 87 -23.18 4.50 2.15
CA GLU A 87 -23.37 4.29 0.71
C GLU A 87 -22.07 4.53 -0.09
N PRO A 88 -21.85 3.79 -1.19
CA PRO A 88 -20.59 3.83 -1.95
C PRO A 88 -20.13 5.25 -2.35
N ASP A 89 -21.05 6.10 -2.78
CA ASP A 89 -20.73 7.48 -3.19
C ASP A 89 -20.32 8.36 -2.00
N LEU A 90 -20.99 8.22 -0.86
CA LEU A 90 -20.65 8.94 0.36
C LEU A 90 -19.31 8.46 0.93
N ARG A 91 -19.09 7.14 0.92
CA ARG A 91 -17.81 6.53 1.27
C ARG A 91 -16.68 7.08 0.39
N ARG A 92 -16.87 7.12 -0.93
CA ARG A 92 -15.89 7.68 -1.87
C ARG A 92 -15.63 9.15 -1.56
N ARG A 93 -16.66 9.96 -1.35
CA ARG A 93 -16.53 11.38 -1.03
C ARG A 93 -15.72 11.61 0.24
N ILE A 94 -16.04 10.92 1.33
CA ILE A 94 -15.33 11.07 2.60
C ILE A 94 -13.88 10.60 2.48
N ARG A 95 -13.61 9.52 1.74
CA ARG A 95 -12.24 9.10 1.46
C ARG A 95 -11.46 10.19 0.69
N GLN A 96 -12.06 10.83 -0.31
CA GLN A 96 -11.42 11.95 -1.02
C GLN A 96 -11.17 13.15 -0.10
N GLU A 97 -12.12 13.50 0.77
CA GLU A 97 -12.01 14.66 1.66
C GLU A 97 -11.07 14.43 2.84
N LYS A 98 -11.05 13.22 3.43
CA LYS A 98 -10.31 12.92 4.66
C LYS A 98 -9.09 12.03 4.45
N ALA A 99 -9.20 10.95 3.66
CA ALA A 99 -8.13 9.97 3.54
C ALA A 99 -7.01 10.45 2.60
N VAL A 100 -7.35 11.15 1.50
CA VAL A 100 -6.35 11.67 0.55
C VAL A 100 -5.36 12.64 1.22
N PRO A 101 -5.78 13.63 2.03
CA PRO A 101 -4.84 14.48 2.75
C PRO A 101 -3.89 13.70 3.67
N VAL A 102 -4.41 12.72 4.42
CA VAL A 102 -3.59 11.87 5.31
C VAL A 102 -2.58 11.04 4.51
N MET A 103 -3.00 10.47 3.39
CA MET A 103 -2.13 9.73 2.46
C MET A 103 -1.03 10.63 1.89
N ASN A 104 -1.35 11.87 1.51
CA ASN A 104 -0.38 12.83 1.01
C ASN A 104 0.63 13.25 2.07
N MET A 105 0.18 13.47 3.32
CA MET A 105 1.06 13.75 4.45
C MET A 105 2.00 12.59 4.75
N LEU A 106 1.47 11.36 4.76
CA LEU A 106 2.27 10.15 4.94
C LEU A 106 3.33 10.05 3.83
N HIS A 107 2.93 10.24 2.56
CA HIS A 107 3.83 10.21 1.42
C HIS A 107 4.96 11.25 1.51
N ALA A 108 4.60 12.52 1.74
CA ALA A 108 5.58 13.59 1.90
C ALA A 108 6.53 13.32 3.08
N TRP A 109 5.99 12.83 4.20
CA TRP A 109 6.79 12.45 5.35
C TRP A 109 7.78 11.31 5.02
N MET A 110 7.34 10.25 4.34
CA MET A 110 8.24 9.15 3.95
C MET A 110 9.34 9.60 2.99
N ILE A 111 9.04 10.49 2.03
CA ILE A 111 10.06 11.07 1.15
C ILE A 111 11.09 11.82 1.99
N ALA A 112 10.66 12.72 2.87
CA ALA A 112 11.55 13.49 3.72
C ALA A 112 12.41 12.61 4.64
N GLN A 113 11.86 11.50 5.13
CA GLN A 113 12.62 10.56 5.95
C GLN A 113 13.61 9.72 5.14
N ARG A 114 13.34 9.46 3.85
CA ARG A 114 14.13 8.55 3.00
C ARG A 114 15.59 8.99 2.86
N ASP A 115 15.85 10.29 2.89
CA ASP A 115 17.20 10.87 2.79
C ASP A 115 17.96 10.85 4.13
N LEU A 116 17.26 10.55 5.23
CA LEU A 116 17.79 10.58 6.59
C LEU A 116 18.07 9.18 7.18
N VAL A 117 17.67 8.11 6.47
CA VAL A 117 17.81 6.73 6.96
C VAL A 117 18.77 5.89 6.11
N PRO A 118 19.54 4.98 6.73
CA PRO A 118 20.44 4.08 6.01
C PRO A 118 19.72 3.22 4.96
N GLU A 119 20.49 2.72 3.98
CA GLU A 119 20.00 1.73 3.04
C GLU A 119 19.42 0.51 3.78
N GLY A 120 18.22 0.06 3.39
CA GLY A 120 17.56 -1.11 3.98
C GLY A 120 16.50 -0.82 5.07
N SER A 121 16.29 0.44 5.47
CA SER A 121 15.20 0.79 6.38
C SER A 121 13.82 0.55 5.75
N ALA A 122 12.80 0.24 6.58
CA ALA A 122 11.44 0.01 6.05
C ALA A 122 10.90 1.22 5.29
N ILE A 123 11.28 2.44 5.67
CA ILE A 123 10.92 3.69 4.97
C ILE A 123 11.43 3.68 3.53
N ARG A 124 12.70 3.31 3.31
CA ARG A 124 13.28 3.24 1.96
C ARG A 124 12.74 2.05 1.14
N SER A 125 12.36 0.96 1.81
CA SER A 125 11.77 -0.22 1.15
C SER A 125 10.28 -0.06 0.83
N THR A 126 9.58 0.87 1.48
CA THR A 126 8.15 1.09 1.26
C THR A 126 7.95 2.05 0.11
N ARG A 127 7.63 1.52 -1.07
CA ARG A 127 7.27 2.32 -2.24
C ARG A 127 5.77 2.63 -2.20
N LEU A 128 5.41 3.82 -1.75
CA LEU A 128 4.06 4.37 -1.90
C LEU A 128 4.12 5.38 -3.03
N GLN A 129 3.71 5.00 -4.25
CA GLN A 129 3.74 5.92 -5.38
C GLN A 129 2.52 6.86 -5.34
N PRO A 130 2.59 8.06 -5.96
CA PRO A 130 1.46 9.00 -6.00
C PRO A 130 0.20 8.41 -6.65
N GLU A 131 0.34 7.61 -7.70
CA GLU A 131 -0.74 6.92 -8.40
C GLU A 131 -1.45 5.87 -7.53
N THR A 132 -0.75 5.40 -6.49
CA THR A 132 -1.27 4.53 -5.43
C THR A 132 -2.22 5.28 -4.51
N LEU A 133 -1.96 6.57 -4.24
CA LEU A 133 -2.67 7.40 -3.26
C LEU A 133 -4.06 7.79 -3.77
N GLY A 134 -4.18 8.26 -5.02
CA GLY A 134 -5.46 8.61 -5.63
C GLY A 134 -6.31 7.38 -5.99
N SER A 135 -5.66 6.27 -6.33
CA SER A 135 -6.33 5.05 -6.76
C SER A 135 -6.87 4.20 -5.61
N ALA A 136 -6.11 4.02 -4.51
CA ALA A 136 -6.53 3.19 -3.38
C ALA A 136 -7.76 3.75 -2.65
N VAL A 137 -7.92 5.08 -2.66
CA VAL A 137 -9.05 5.83 -2.10
C VAL A 137 -10.31 5.71 -2.99
N ALA A 138 -10.11 5.50 -4.29
CA ALA A 138 -11.17 5.39 -5.29
C ALA A 138 -11.63 3.95 -5.58
N LEU A 139 -11.01 2.93 -4.96
CA LEU A 139 -11.44 1.56 -5.15
C LEU A 139 -12.80 1.32 -4.46
N PRO A 140 -13.84 0.93 -5.22
CA PRO A 140 -15.04 0.40 -4.60
C PRO A 140 -14.64 -0.87 -3.86
N ARG A 141 -14.93 -0.92 -2.56
CA ARG A 141 -15.00 -2.20 -1.85
C ARG A 141 -16.42 -2.72 -1.98
#